data_AF-A0A2A5EFK4-F1
#
_entry.id   AF-A0A2A5EFK4-F1
#
_cell.length_a   1.000
_cell.length_b   1.000
_cell.length_c   1.000
_cell.angle_alpha   90.00
_cell.angle_beta   90.00
_cell.angle_gamma   90.00
#
_symmetry.space_group_name_H-M   'P 1'
#
loop_
_entity.id
_entity.type
_entity.pdbx_description
1 polymer ?
#
loop_
_entity_poly.entity_id
_entity_poly.type
_entity_poly.pdbx_seq_one_letter_code
_entity_poly.pdbx_strand_id
1 'polypeptide(L)'
;MKQRNYNIDKTPISDSEINKFKDFDSVLDKVNNGPINPEGNQNFDLSNLLKLGKNFLIAASAVTAAWFGFNKLTDGNIENKESSVTTITQEVKYSIRPPIKGADVAYESFEINAQEDIIITTSNESTYEIKRNSFRTQEGEVVRGEMVVKIREFHDPISVFRSGIPMSYDSAGIQYTFESAGMFQMVAEQNGVALSSVLDNPIKVDLASGNGSDEFNNYYFDTDKGEWEYLEKSQVVKLMDSVSSHEEIVMDELYNIDLLHEPVKPEPIGFPKVLQNKYAFTVDFDRTKFPELSSDVVFQVDETISDFSAMYYDVNWESVELERSTNDNRYTAHLNKGSTQLEVECFSALPVDVYAKLKAEYDASVKKYHADYLVYTNSQKVIQEQRIIEESRFNKALRKTEGQTKEKLVSNKRFRRRFSVTRLGGFNADHPMPPISISYSYLGDFSEKVTAKLRLDRKVLRPMSLSNIVGDRNLVLNRGKLGEVAYSKEQTNIMWALLPGERIAIANSEDFNEIDGKEHLFHMTAYDGLEGLEILEEMFAEAE
;
A
#
# COMPACT_ATOMS: atom_id res chain seq x y z
N MET A 1 27.65 11.23 36.97
CA MET A 1 26.37 10.72 36.45
C MET A 1 25.29 10.90 37.51
N LYS A 2 24.19 11.62 37.21
CA LYS A 2 22.97 11.65 38.03
C LYS A 2 21.88 10.96 37.21
N GLN A 3 21.38 9.81 37.66
CA GLN A 3 20.25 9.14 37.02
C GLN A 3 19.01 10.02 37.14
N ARG A 4 18.39 10.35 36.01
CA ARG A 4 17.04 10.94 35.97
C ARG A 4 16.04 9.79 35.88
N ASN A 5 15.22 9.63 36.90
CA ASN A 5 14.06 8.75 36.84
C ASN A 5 12.97 9.41 35.99
N TYR A 6 12.57 8.74 34.91
CA TYR A 6 11.37 9.09 34.17
C TYR A 6 10.18 8.40 34.84
N ASN A 7 9.22 9.20 35.33
CA ASN A 7 7.97 8.68 35.85
C ASN A 7 7.03 8.44 34.65
N ILE A 8 6.73 7.17 34.37
CA ILE A 8 5.93 6.73 33.21
C ILE A 8 4.43 6.70 33.55
N ASP A 9 4.07 6.84 34.83
CA ASP A 9 2.67 6.99 35.26
C ASP A 9 2.27 8.47 35.28
N LYS A 10 1.98 9.03 34.11
CA LYS A 10 1.20 10.28 34.04
C LYS A 10 -0.28 9.92 33.97
N THR A 11 -1.06 10.43 34.92
CA THR A 11 -2.51 10.38 34.86
C THR A 11 -3.00 11.03 33.56
N PRO A 12 -3.94 10.39 32.82
CA PRO A 12 -4.57 11.00 31.66
C PRO A 12 -5.16 12.36 32.03
N ILE A 13 -4.94 13.36 31.19
CA ILE A 13 -5.52 14.69 31.36
C ILE A 13 -7.04 14.54 31.39
N SER A 14 -7.69 15.11 32.40
CA SER A 14 -9.13 14.95 32.54
C SER A 14 -9.87 15.63 31.40
N ASP A 15 -11.04 15.11 31.01
CA ASP A 15 -11.90 15.76 30.01
C ASP A 15 -12.27 17.20 30.41
N SER A 16 -12.27 17.51 31.73
CA SER A 16 -12.50 18.87 32.23
C SER A 16 -11.34 19.82 31.92
N GLU A 17 -10.11 19.34 31.93
CA GLU A 17 -8.92 20.11 31.53
C GLU A 17 -8.86 20.27 30.01
N ILE A 18 -9.22 19.24 29.24
CA ILE A 18 -9.33 19.31 27.78
C ILE A 18 -10.41 20.34 27.38
N ASN A 19 -11.54 20.36 28.08
CA ASN A 19 -12.64 21.28 27.78
C ASN A 19 -12.32 22.75 28.11
N LYS A 20 -11.39 23.04 29.04
CA LYS A 20 -10.90 24.42 29.26
C LYS A 20 -10.16 25.00 28.06
N PHE A 21 -9.64 24.16 27.17
CA PHE A 21 -8.96 24.57 25.94
C PHE A 21 -9.87 24.54 24.71
N LYS A 22 -11.17 24.21 24.87
CA LYS A 22 -12.18 24.27 23.80
C LYS A 22 -12.92 25.61 23.74
N ASP A 23 -12.71 26.49 24.71
CA ASP A 23 -13.22 27.86 24.69
C ASP A 23 -12.20 28.77 23.99
N PHE A 24 -12.26 28.72 22.66
CA PHE A 24 -11.34 29.45 21.78
C PHE A 24 -11.52 30.97 21.86
N ASP A 25 -12.74 31.43 22.16
CA ASP A 25 -13.06 32.86 22.26
C ASP A 25 -12.35 33.50 23.47
N SER A 26 -12.34 32.82 24.62
CA SER A 26 -11.65 33.27 25.84
C SER A 26 -10.12 33.35 25.69
N VAL A 27 -9.55 32.50 24.83
CA VAL A 27 -8.12 32.52 24.50
C VAL A 27 -7.79 33.69 23.57
N LEU A 28 -8.66 33.97 22.61
CA LEU A 28 -8.51 35.06 21.64
C LEU A 28 -8.62 36.45 22.30
N ASP A 29 -9.54 36.62 23.25
CA ASP A 29 -9.74 37.89 23.98
C ASP A 29 -8.56 38.29 24.87
N LYS A 30 -7.80 37.31 25.38
CA LYS A 30 -6.58 37.57 26.16
C LYS A 30 -5.39 37.99 25.29
N VAL A 31 -5.40 37.61 24.01
CA VAL A 31 -4.36 37.97 23.04
C VAL A 31 -4.61 39.37 22.47
N ASN A 32 -5.87 39.73 22.23
CA ASN A 32 -6.25 41.02 21.65
C ASN A 32 -6.10 42.24 22.59
N ASN A 33 -6.01 42.03 23.91
CA ASN A 33 -5.92 43.11 24.90
C ASN A 33 -4.49 43.40 25.41
N GLY A 34 -3.45 42.92 24.71
CA GLY A 34 -2.06 43.28 24.99
C GLY A 34 -1.74 44.73 24.55
N PRO A 35 -0.86 45.46 25.26
CA PRO A 35 -0.62 46.88 24.98
C PRO A 35 -0.01 47.09 23.58
N ILE A 36 -0.69 47.88 22.76
CA ILE A 36 -0.28 48.29 21.41
C ILE A 36 0.73 49.44 21.53
N ASN A 37 1.93 49.29 20.97
CA ASN A 37 2.88 50.39 20.77
C ASN A 37 2.79 50.87 19.31
N PRO A 38 2.52 52.16 19.03
CA PRO A 38 2.23 52.62 17.68
C PRO A 38 3.50 53.12 17.00
N GLU A 39 4.33 52.22 16.47
CA GLU A 39 5.31 52.57 15.42
C GLU A 39 5.68 51.30 14.64
N GLY A 40 5.55 51.37 13.32
CA GLY A 40 5.41 50.22 12.44
C GLY A 40 6.68 49.37 12.28
N ASN A 41 6.59 48.12 12.73
CA ASN A 41 7.16 46.94 12.07
C ASN A 41 6.52 45.69 12.71
N GLN A 42 5.61 45.00 12.02
CA GLN A 42 4.94 43.82 12.59
C GLN A 42 5.79 42.56 12.39
N ASN A 43 6.82 42.39 13.24
CA ASN A 43 7.35 41.06 13.54
C ASN A 43 6.57 40.50 14.73
N PHE A 44 5.84 39.42 14.51
CA PHE A 44 5.12 38.70 15.55
C PHE A 44 6.15 38.00 16.47
N ASP A 45 6.35 38.53 17.68
CA ASP A 45 7.34 38.01 18.63
C ASP A 45 6.82 36.76 19.38
N LEU A 46 7.13 35.58 18.85
CA LEU A 46 6.81 34.28 19.47
C LEU A 46 7.48 34.03 20.82
N SER A 47 8.48 34.85 21.22
CA SER A 47 9.27 34.59 22.43
C SER A 47 8.48 34.73 23.74
N ASN A 48 7.36 35.46 23.71
CA ASN A 48 6.46 35.57 24.86
C ASN A 48 5.41 34.44 24.93
N LEU A 49 5.12 33.75 23.81
CA LEU A 49 4.24 32.58 23.79
C LEU A 49 4.91 31.37 24.45
N LEU A 50 6.24 31.26 24.33
CA LEU A 50 7.06 30.16 24.85
C LEU A 50 7.38 30.23 26.36
N LYS A 51 7.04 31.34 27.03
CA LYS A 51 7.28 31.49 28.49
C LYS A 51 6.18 30.89 29.36
N LEU A 52 5.08 30.43 28.77
CA LEU A 52 3.94 29.84 29.48
C LEU A 52 3.87 28.32 29.26
N GLY A 53 4.46 27.56 30.20
CA GLY A 53 4.03 26.19 30.51
C GLY A 53 4.77 25.04 29.80
N LYS A 54 5.41 24.17 30.59
CA LYS A 54 6.25 23.01 30.20
C LYS A 54 5.54 21.81 29.55
N ASN A 55 4.36 21.96 28.94
CA ASN A 55 3.67 20.87 28.23
C ASN A 55 3.12 21.39 26.89
N PHE A 56 3.85 21.23 25.78
CA PHE A 56 3.38 21.62 24.44
C PHE A 56 3.51 20.46 23.45
N LEU A 57 2.39 19.78 23.22
CA LEU A 57 2.16 18.86 22.10
C LEU A 57 0.97 19.36 21.24
N ILE A 58 0.58 20.64 21.39
CA ILE A 58 -0.63 21.24 20.79
C ILE A 58 -0.31 22.55 20.03
N ALA A 59 0.93 22.72 19.54
CA ALA A 59 1.30 23.93 18.80
C ALA A 59 0.88 23.90 17.31
N ALA A 60 0.80 22.71 16.70
CA ALA A 60 0.50 22.60 15.27
C ALA A 60 -0.97 22.88 14.93
N SER A 61 -1.93 22.55 15.82
CA SER A 61 -3.37 22.74 15.55
C SER A 61 -3.87 24.15 15.85
N ALA A 62 -3.25 24.88 16.79
CA ALA A 62 -3.65 26.24 17.15
C ALA A 62 -3.27 27.28 16.07
N VAL A 63 -2.15 27.06 15.37
CA VAL A 63 -1.67 27.95 14.30
C VAL A 63 -2.59 27.90 13.08
N THR A 64 -3.09 26.71 12.73
CA THR A 64 -4.02 26.51 11.60
C THR A 64 -5.38 27.19 11.84
N ALA A 65 -5.89 27.16 13.08
CA ALA A 65 -7.15 27.81 13.43
C ALA A 65 -7.05 29.35 13.43
N ALA A 66 -5.93 29.90 13.89
CA ALA A 66 -5.68 31.34 13.88
C ALA A 66 -5.61 31.92 12.45
N TRP A 67 -5.05 31.16 11.49
CA TRP A 67 -4.96 31.60 10.09
C TRP A 67 -6.32 31.56 9.36
N PHE A 68 -7.15 30.53 9.60
CA PHE A 68 -8.51 30.47 9.06
C PHE A 68 -9.43 31.57 9.60
N GLY A 69 -9.21 32.03 10.84
CA GLY A 69 -9.93 33.18 11.41
C GLY A 69 -9.52 34.51 10.78
N PHE A 70 -8.24 34.69 10.45
CA PHE A 70 -7.72 35.95 9.92
C PHE A 70 -8.13 36.21 8.46
N ASN A 71 -8.17 35.16 7.62
CA ASN A 71 -8.61 35.28 6.21
C ASN A 71 -10.12 35.55 6.05
N LYS A 72 -10.92 35.43 7.12
CA LYS A 72 -12.36 35.73 7.08
C LYS A 72 -12.70 37.15 7.59
N LEU A 73 -11.69 37.92 8.03
CA LEU A 73 -11.84 39.25 8.62
C LEU A 73 -11.24 40.39 7.77
N THR A 74 -10.71 40.08 6.58
CA THR A 74 -10.15 41.06 5.64
C THR A 74 -11.02 41.32 4.39
N ASP A 75 -12.28 40.87 4.37
CA ASP A 75 -13.30 41.30 3.39
C ASP A 75 -13.99 42.60 3.86
N GLY A 76 -13.19 43.66 4.00
CA GLY A 76 -13.61 44.96 4.49
C GLY A 76 -13.05 46.11 3.66
N ASN A 77 -13.58 46.26 2.45
CA ASN A 77 -13.77 47.52 1.72
C ASN A 77 -12.56 48.48 1.59
N ILE A 78 -11.80 48.40 0.49
CA ILE A 78 -10.99 49.52 -0.02
C ILE A 78 -11.17 49.65 -1.53
N GLU A 79 -11.60 50.84 -1.96
CA GLU A 79 -11.95 51.24 -3.32
C GLU A 79 -10.81 51.19 -4.34
N ASN A 80 -11.24 51.00 -5.59
CA ASN A 80 -10.49 50.77 -6.82
C ASN A 80 -9.43 51.82 -7.18
N LYS A 81 -8.31 51.33 -7.72
CA LYS A 81 -7.67 51.96 -8.88
C LYS A 81 -7.09 50.88 -9.81
N GLU A 82 -7.84 50.59 -10.87
CA GLU A 82 -7.44 49.67 -11.93
C GLU A 82 -6.21 50.20 -12.67
N SER A 83 -5.12 49.43 -12.65
CA SER A 83 -4.10 49.44 -13.69
C SER A 83 -4.00 48.01 -14.22
N SER A 84 -4.54 47.81 -15.42
CA SER A 84 -4.56 46.54 -16.12
C SER A 84 -3.14 46.17 -16.56
N VAL A 85 -2.46 45.36 -15.76
CA VAL A 85 -1.33 44.55 -16.24
C VAL A 85 -1.89 43.16 -16.48
N THR A 86 -2.10 42.82 -17.76
CA THR A 86 -2.37 41.45 -18.18
C THR A 86 -1.12 40.62 -17.91
N THR A 87 -1.02 40.04 -16.71
CA THR A 87 -0.09 38.94 -16.44
C THR A 87 -0.60 37.75 -17.22
N ILE A 88 0.03 37.47 -18.37
CA ILE A 88 -0.05 36.16 -18.98
C ILE A 88 0.76 35.23 -18.07
N THR A 89 0.09 34.55 -17.14
CA THR A 89 0.67 33.44 -16.40
C THR A 89 0.81 32.28 -17.39
N GLN A 90 1.93 32.23 -18.12
CA GLN A 90 2.35 30.97 -18.73
C GLN A 90 2.75 30.06 -17.57
N GLU A 91 1.94 29.02 -17.33
CA GLU A 91 2.31 27.91 -16.45
C GLU A 91 3.56 27.23 -17.03
N VAL A 92 4.73 27.54 -16.45
CA VAL A 92 5.98 26.89 -16.82
C VAL A 92 6.02 25.56 -16.08
N LYS A 93 5.69 24.47 -16.79
CA LYS A 93 5.85 23.10 -16.27
C LYS A 93 7.30 22.86 -15.84
N TYR A 94 7.50 22.40 -14.61
CA TYR A 94 8.82 22.04 -14.10
C TYR A 94 9.36 20.84 -14.87
N SER A 95 10.52 21.00 -15.50
CA SER A 95 11.17 19.92 -16.25
C SER A 95 12.26 19.28 -15.38
N ILE A 96 12.00 18.08 -14.87
CA ILE A 96 13.03 17.23 -14.27
C ILE A 96 14.05 16.90 -15.37
N ARG A 97 15.32 17.26 -15.16
CA ARG A 97 16.41 16.93 -16.08
C ARG A 97 17.66 16.60 -15.27
N PRO A 98 18.41 15.56 -15.67
CA PRO A 98 19.66 15.24 -15.01
C PRO A 98 20.63 16.44 -15.13
N PRO A 99 21.39 16.78 -14.08
CA PRO A 99 22.36 17.87 -14.13
C PRO A 99 23.47 17.66 -15.17
N ILE A 100 23.72 16.40 -15.54
CA ILE A 100 24.72 15.96 -16.52
C ILE A 100 24.02 15.10 -17.55
N LYS A 101 24.29 15.35 -18.83
CA LYS A 101 23.64 14.63 -19.92
C LYS A 101 24.11 13.17 -19.94
N GLY A 102 23.15 12.25 -20.09
CA GLY A 102 23.44 10.81 -20.14
C GLY A 102 23.76 10.20 -18.77
N ALA A 103 23.72 10.99 -17.70
CA ALA A 103 23.94 10.52 -16.33
C ALA A 103 22.67 10.08 -15.61
N ASP A 104 21.50 10.13 -16.24
CA ASP A 104 20.25 9.81 -15.55
C ASP A 104 20.20 8.35 -15.08
N VAL A 105 19.40 8.06 -14.06
CA VAL A 105 19.13 6.68 -13.65
C VAL A 105 18.24 6.02 -14.70
N ALA A 106 18.71 4.90 -15.24
CA ALA A 106 18.01 4.18 -16.28
C ALA A 106 16.69 3.59 -15.77
N TYR A 107 15.69 3.56 -16.65
CA TYR A 107 14.43 2.87 -16.38
C TYR A 107 14.57 1.36 -16.58
N GLU A 108 14.07 0.59 -15.63
CA GLU A 108 13.65 -0.79 -15.85
C GLU A 108 12.31 -0.77 -16.58
N SER A 109 12.20 -1.50 -17.69
CA SER A 109 11.01 -1.54 -18.53
C SER A 109 10.34 -2.90 -18.44
N PHE A 110 9.04 -2.91 -18.21
CA PHE A 110 8.22 -4.10 -18.03
C PHE A 110 7.07 -4.08 -19.04
N GLU A 111 7.06 -5.07 -19.94
CA GLU A 111 5.92 -5.32 -20.83
C GLU A 111 4.85 -6.07 -20.05
N ILE A 112 3.64 -5.50 -19.99
CA ILE A 112 2.51 -6.05 -19.25
C ILE A 112 1.24 -5.98 -20.09
N ASN A 113 0.30 -6.90 -19.83
CA ASN A 113 -1.04 -6.80 -20.37
C ASN A 113 -1.92 -5.98 -19.41
N ALA A 114 -2.45 -4.85 -19.89
CA ALA A 114 -3.28 -3.93 -19.09
C ALA A 114 -4.57 -4.57 -18.53
N GLN A 115 -4.98 -5.73 -19.04
CA GLN A 115 -6.22 -6.41 -18.66
C GLN A 115 -6.03 -7.52 -17.62
N GLU A 116 -4.80 -7.72 -17.12
CA GLU A 116 -4.46 -8.72 -16.11
C GLU A 116 -3.98 -8.05 -14.82
N ASP A 117 -4.17 -8.73 -13.69
CA ASP A 117 -3.54 -8.33 -12.44
C ASP A 117 -2.08 -8.82 -12.48
N ILE A 118 -1.13 -7.96 -12.09
CA ILE A 118 0.30 -8.28 -12.19
C ILE A 118 1.09 -7.69 -11.03
N ILE A 119 2.12 -8.42 -10.59
CA ILE A 119 3.13 -7.92 -9.67
C ILE A 119 4.43 -7.77 -10.43
N ILE A 120 4.92 -6.54 -10.53
CA ILE A 120 6.26 -6.25 -11.08
C ILE A 120 7.26 -6.28 -9.93
N THR A 121 8.40 -6.95 -10.12
CA THR A 121 9.53 -6.95 -9.19
C THR A 121 10.74 -6.31 -9.86
N THR A 122 11.27 -5.23 -9.28
CA THR A 122 12.46 -4.55 -9.82
C THR A 122 13.75 -5.24 -9.42
N SER A 123 14.86 -4.83 -10.04
CA SER A 123 16.21 -5.33 -9.71
C SER A 123 16.59 -5.11 -8.24
N ASN A 124 16.02 -4.10 -7.59
CA ASN A 124 16.16 -3.78 -6.17
C ASN A 124 15.22 -4.59 -5.26
N GLU A 125 14.45 -5.53 -5.81
CA GLU A 125 13.46 -6.36 -5.12
C GLU A 125 12.27 -5.57 -4.53
N SER A 126 12.02 -4.35 -5.03
CA SER A 126 10.77 -3.63 -4.78
C SER A 126 9.65 -4.27 -5.58
N THR A 127 8.42 -4.26 -5.05
CA THR A 127 7.24 -4.83 -5.72
C THR A 127 6.19 -3.77 -6.02
N TYR A 128 5.54 -3.91 -7.17
CA TYR A 128 4.49 -3.02 -7.66
C TYR A 128 3.29 -3.89 -8.04
N GLU A 129 2.26 -3.90 -7.20
CA GLU A 129 1.02 -4.63 -7.42
C GLU A 129 0.05 -3.77 -8.23
N ILE A 130 -0.17 -4.15 -9.49
CA ILE A 130 -0.99 -3.44 -10.45
C ILE A 130 -2.24 -4.27 -10.73
N LYS A 131 -3.42 -3.68 -10.50
CA LYS A 131 -4.68 -4.31 -10.86
C LYS A 131 -4.99 -4.11 -12.35
N ARG A 132 -5.74 -5.04 -12.93
CA ARG A 132 -6.25 -4.92 -14.30
C ARG A 132 -7.02 -3.61 -14.51
N ASN A 133 -6.96 -3.08 -15.71
CA ASN A 133 -7.66 -1.86 -16.15
C ASN A 133 -7.35 -0.62 -15.28
N SER A 134 -6.16 -0.54 -14.68
CA SER A 134 -5.76 0.62 -13.85
C SER A 134 -5.40 1.86 -14.66
N PHE A 135 -5.04 1.71 -15.93
CA PHE A 135 -4.49 2.78 -16.75
C PHE A 135 -5.49 3.35 -17.73
N ARG A 136 -5.35 4.66 -17.99
CA ARG A 136 -6.13 5.41 -18.98
C ARG A 136 -5.26 5.98 -20.09
N THR A 137 -5.79 6.10 -21.30
CA THR A 137 -5.19 6.93 -22.35
C THR A 137 -5.30 8.42 -21.97
N GLN A 138 -4.61 9.30 -22.69
CA GLN A 138 -4.72 10.76 -22.46
C GLN A 138 -6.17 11.27 -22.66
N GLU A 139 -6.95 10.57 -23.48
CA GLU A 139 -8.36 10.84 -23.76
C GLU A 139 -9.31 10.28 -22.69
N GLY A 140 -8.79 9.54 -21.71
CA GLY A 140 -9.56 8.97 -20.59
C GLY A 140 -10.13 7.57 -20.86
N GLU A 141 -9.80 6.93 -21.97
CA GLU A 141 -10.27 5.57 -22.28
C GLU A 141 -9.47 4.50 -21.52
N VAL A 142 -10.10 3.37 -21.17
CA VAL A 142 -9.40 2.25 -20.52
C VAL A 142 -8.36 1.66 -21.47
N VAL A 143 -7.11 1.58 -21.02
CA VAL A 143 -6.02 0.94 -21.79
C VAL A 143 -6.25 -0.57 -21.84
N ARG A 144 -6.09 -1.18 -23.01
CA ARG A 144 -6.26 -2.62 -23.25
C ARG A 144 -5.08 -3.20 -24.00
N GLY A 145 -4.79 -4.48 -23.77
CA GLY A 145 -3.67 -5.19 -24.40
C GLY A 145 -2.30 -4.79 -23.83
N GLU A 146 -1.26 -5.04 -24.61
CA GLU A 146 0.13 -4.83 -24.21
C GLU A 146 0.46 -3.34 -23.99
N MET A 147 1.19 -3.06 -22.93
CA MET A 147 1.72 -1.75 -22.58
C MET A 147 3.07 -1.88 -21.86
N VAL A 148 3.80 -0.78 -21.75
CA VAL A 148 5.09 -0.75 -21.08
C VAL A 148 5.00 0.13 -19.84
N VAL A 149 5.33 -0.45 -18.68
CA VAL A 149 5.56 0.26 -17.44
C VAL A 149 7.06 0.46 -17.26
N LYS A 150 7.48 1.69 -16.99
CA LYS A 150 8.88 2.04 -16.76
C LYS A 150 9.05 2.55 -15.35
N ILE A 151 9.97 1.91 -14.61
CA ILE A 151 10.26 2.22 -13.22
C ILE A 151 11.74 2.52 -13.08
N ARG A 152 12.07 3.55 -12.30
CA ARG A 152 13.44 3.80 -11.83
C ARG A 152 13.39 4.15 -10.36
N GLU A 153 14.42 3.74 -9.63
CA GLU A 153 14.50 3.91 -8.19
C GLU A 153 15.81 4.57 -7.80
N PHE A 154 15.77 5.34 -6.73
CA PHE A 154 16.90 6.10 -6.21
C PHE A 154 17.02 5.78 -4.73
N HIS A 155 18.17 5.23 -4.35
CA HIS A 155 18.39 4.66 -3.01
C HIS A 155 19.54 5.33 -2.26
N ASP A 156 20.28 6.20 -2.94
CA ASP A 156 21.47 6.90 -2.44
C ASP A 156 21.50 8.37 -2.91
N PRO A 157 22.22 9.26 -2.21
CA PRO A 157 22.30 10.69 -2.55
C PRO A 157 22.80 11.00 -3.98
N ILE A 158 23.69 10.16 -4.53
CA ILE A 158 24.26 10.39 -5.86
C ILE A 158 23.23 10.08 -6.94
N SER A 159 22.47 8.98 -6.81
CA SER A 159 21.35 8.66 -7.70
C SER A 159 20.26 9.74 -7.68
N VAL A 160 19.96 10.30 -6.50
CA VAL A 160 19.03 11.44 -6.35
C VAL A 160 19.58 12.67 -7.07
N PHE A 161 20.86 13.03 -6.86
CA PHE A 161 21.50 14.14 -7.56
C PHE A 161 21.45 13.96 -9.09
N ARG A 162 21.76 12.77 -9.59
CA ARG A 162 21.72 12.42 -11.02
C ARG A 162 20.33 12.60 -11.63
N SER A 163 19.26 12.41 -10.86
CA SER A 163 17.88 12.56 -11.34
C SER A 163 17.48 14.02 -11.63
N GLY A 164 18.10 14.98 -10.94
CA GLY A 164 17.69 16.39 -10.96
C GLY A 164 16.34 16.67 -10.28
N ILE A 165 15.78 15.70 -9.56
CA ILE A 165 14.57 15.89 -8.74
C ILE A 165 14.95 16.74 -7.51
N PRO A 166 14.21 17.81 -7.21
CA PRO A 166 14.54 18.68 -6.09
C PRO A 166 14.32 17.96 -4.74
N MET A 167 15.23 18.13 -3.79
CA MET A 167 15.13 17.59 -2.42
C MET A 167 14.70 18.63 -1.38
N SER A 168 14.16 19.76 -1.85
CA SER A 168 13.66 20.85 -1.01
C SER A 168 12.14 20.78 -0.90
N TYR A 169 11.62 20.99 0.30
CA TYR A 169 10.18 21.02 0.59
C TYR A 169 9.83 22.30 1.31
N ASP A 170 8.84 23.05 0.82
CA ASP A 170 8.32 24.22 1.54
C ASP A 170 7.07 23.83 2.33
N SER A 171 7.04 24.20 3.61
CA SER A 171 5.83 24.16 4.41
C SER A 171 5.66 25.49 5.11
N ALA A 172 4.59 26.21 4.76
CA ALA A 172 4.26 27.52 5.31
C ALA A 172 5.38 28.57 5.19
N GLY A 173 6.14 28.56 4.10
CA GLY A 173 7.24 29.50 3.83
C GLY A 173 8.55 29.16 4.54
N ILE A 174 8.64 27.98 5.15
CA ILE A 174 9.87 27.43 5.73
C ILE A 174 10.38 26.35 4.78
N GLN A 175 11.63 26.50 4.31
CA GLN A 175 12.29 25.51 3.45
C GLN A 175 12.97 24.40 4.27
N TYR A 176 12.54 23.18 4.03
CA TYR A 176 13.10 21.94 4.55
C TYR A 176 13.98 21.26 3.50
N THR A 177 14.87 20.39 3.96
CA THR A 177 15.60 19.46 3.07
C THR A 177 15.23 18.04 3.45
N PHE A 178 14.95 17.21 2.45
CA PHE A 178 14.57 15.83 2.69
C PHE A 178 15.77 14.94 2.95
N GLU A 179 15.70 14.16 4.04
CA GLU A 179 16.43 12.91 4.19
C GLU A 179 15.55 11.79 3.59
N SER A 180 16.09 10.96 2.69
CA SER A 180 15.29 9.97 1.93
C SER A 180 15.48 8.53 2.39
N ALA A 181 14.37 7.83 2.59
CA ALA A 181 14.33 6.37 2.78
C ALA A 181 14.07 5.61 1.47
N GLY A 182 14.02 6.31 0.33
CA GLY A 182 13.83 5.72 -0.99
C GLY A 182 12.89 6.56 -1.84
N MET A 183 13.32 6.83 -3.08
CA MET A 183 12.57 7.55 -4.09
C MET A 183 12.38 6.66 -5.31
N PHE A 184 11.27 6.81 -6.02
CA PHE A 184 11.07 6.13 -7.31
C PHE A 184 10.28 7.01 -8.26
N GLN A 185 10.39 6.70 -9.55
CA GLN A 185 9.54 7.27 -10.57
C GLN A 185 8.92 6.17 -11.42
N MET A 186 7.61 6.29 -11.64
CA MET A 186 6.84 5.37 -12.46
C MET A 186 6.19 6.14 -13.59
N VAL A 187 6.40 5.67 -14.82
CA VAL A 187 5.70 6.16 -16.02
C VAL A 187 5.19 4.97 -16.83
N ALA A 188 4.21 5.20 -17.68
CA ALA A 188 3.62 4.16 -18.50
C ALA A 188 3.32 4.67 -19.90
N GLU A 189 3.48 3.81 -20.89
CA GLU A 189 3.23 4.10 -22.29
C GLU A 189 2.61 2.90 -23.02
N GLN A 190 1.81 3.18 -24.03
CA GLN A 190 1.33 2.16 -24.97
C GLN A 190 1.70 2.58 -26.39
N ASN A 191 2.33 1.68 -27.15
CA ASN A 191 2.79 1.95 -28.51
C ASN A 191 3.68 3.22 -28.61
N GLY A 192 4.49 3.50 -27.58
CA GLY A 192 5.35 4.68 -27.49
C GLY A 192 4.63 5.99 -27.14
N VAL A 193 3.34 5.95 -26.84
CA VAL A 193 2.55 7.12 -26.40
C VAL A 193 2.34 7.07 -24.89
N ALA A 194 2.69 8.15 -24.19
CA ALA A 194 2.54 8.25 -22.75
C ALA A 194 1.06 8.18 -22.32
N LEU A 195 0.78 7.38 -21.30
CA LEU A 195 -0.56 7.23 -20.73
C LEU A 195 -0.92 8.38 -19.78
N SER A 196 -2.19 8.47 -19.41
CA SER A 196 -2.67 9.43 -18.41
C SER A 196 -1.89 9.28 -17.10
N SER A 197 -1.62 10.40 -16.45
CA SER A 197 -0.99 10.39 -15.13
C SER A 197 -1.95 9.94 -14.02
N VAL A 198 -3.26 9.90 -14.24
CA VAL A 198 -4.22 9.47 -13.21
C VAL A 198 -4.58 7.99 -13.41
N LEU A 199 -4.60 7.24 -12.30
CA LEU A 199 -4.94 5.82 -12.27
C LEU A 199 -6.35 5.60 -11.73
N ASP A 200 -7.05 4.62 -12.29
CA ASP A 200 -8.37 4.20 -11.82
C ASP A 200 -8.31 3.41 -10.52
N ASN A 201 -7.34 2.50 -10.43
CA ASN A 201 -7.08 1.71 -9.23
C ASN A 201 -5.69 2.07 -8.69
N PRO A 202 -5.55 2.26 -7.36
CA PRO A 202 -4.25 2.49 -6.78
C PRO A 202 -3.31 1.30 -7.00
N ILE A 203 -2.06 1.58 -7.35
CA ILE A 203 -0.98 0.61 -7.41
C ILE A 203 -0.35 0.54 -6.02
N LYS A 204 -0.25 -0.65 -5.42
CA LYS A 204 0.48 -0.82 -4.17
C LYS A 204 1.96 -0.98 -4.49
N VAL A 205 2.80 -0.18 -3.86
CA VAL A 205 4.25 -0.26 -4.02
C VAL A 205 4.89 -0.56 -2.68
N ASP A 206 5.64 -1.65 -2.60
CA ASP A 206 6.53 -1.95 -1.47
C ASP A 206 7.98 -1.71 -1.94
N LEU A 207 8.44 -0.47 -1.75
CA LEU A 207 9.76 0.00 -2.17
C LEU A 207 10.85 -0.53 -1.24
N ALA A 208 11.90 -1.13 -1.79
CA ALA A 208 13.06 -1.55 -1.00
C ALA A 208 13.72 -0.37 -0.25
N SER A 209 14.07 -0.57 1.01
CA SER A 209 14.69 0.47 1.82
C SER A 209 15.69 -0.11 2.82
N GLY A 210 16.80 0.60 3.02
CA GLY A 210 17.74 0.33 4.10
C GLY A 210 17.39 1.01 5.43
N ASN A 211 16.47 1.99 5.40
CA ASN A 211 16.11 2.75 6.58
C ASN A 211 14.83 2.19 7.21
N GLY A 212 14.92 1.73 8.46
CA GLY A 212 13.82 1.16 9.24
C GLY A 212 13.04 2.15 10.11
N SER A 213 13.39 3.44 10.12
CA SER A 213 12.77 4.45 10.99
C SER A 213 11.33 4.75 10.58
N ASP A 214 10.46 4.99 11.56
CA ASP A 214 9.08 5.40 11.36
C ASP A 214 8.93 6.93 11.22
N GLU A 215 10.01 7.70 11.14
CA GLU A 215 9.99 9.18 11.05
C GLU A 215 9.63 9.71 9.65
N PHE A 216 9.64 8.85 8.63
CA PHE A 216 9.43 9.23 7.23
C PHE A 216 7.95 9.40 6.85
N ASN A 217 7.70 10.18 5.80
CA ASN A 217 6.40 10.45 5.19
C ASN A 217 6.47 10.18 3.69
N ASN A 218 5.34 9.87 3.06
CA ASN A 218 5.26 9.67 1.61
C ASN A 218 4.86 10.98 0.92
N TYR A 219 5.52 11.28 -0.20
CA TYR A 219 5.28 12.47 -1.02
C TYR A 219 5.13 12.12 -2.50
N TYR A 220 4.41 12.97 -3.22
CA TYR A 220 4.31 12.97 -4.68
C TYR A 220 4.90 14.26 -5.25
N PHE A 221 5.68 14.17 -6.33
CA PHE A 221 6.22 15.36 -6.98
C PHE A 221 5.27 15.87 -8.07
N ASP A 222 4.63 17.01 -7.80
CA ASP A 222 3.80 17.73 -8.78
C ASP A 222 4.72 18.46 -9.76
N THR A 223 4.91 17.87 -10.95
CA THR A 223 5.77 18.46 -11.99
C THR A 223 5.20 19.73 -12.60
N ASP A 224 3.91 20.00 -12.43
CA ASP A 224 3.32 21.21 -12.98
C ASP A 224 3.66 22.41 -12.08
N LYS A 225 3.71 22.19 -10.75
CA LYS A 225 4.14 23.20 -9.76
C LYS A 225 5.64 23.18 -9.45
N GLY A 226 6.31 22.06 -9.67
CA GLY A 226 7.69 21.83 -9.21
C GLY A 226 7.80 21.66 -7.70
N GLU A 227 6.75 21.15 -7.04
CA GLU A 227 6.62 21.07 -5.58
C GLU A 227 6.25 19.66 -5.13
N TRP A 228 6.62 19.31 -3.90
CA TRP A 228 6.24 18.04 -3.28
C TRP A 228 4.90 18.16 -2.55
N GLU A 229 3.96 17.28 -2.88
CA GLU A 229 2.68 17.08 -2.21
C GLU A 229 2.83 16.02 -1.11
N TYR A 230 2.55 16.37 0.14
CA TYR A 230 2.44 15.40 1.23
C TYR A 230 1.25 14.47 0.98
N LEU A 231 1.50 13.16 1.00
CA LEU A 231 0.45 12.15 0.85
C LEU A 231 -0.01 11.63 2.22
N GLU A 232 0.89 10.95 2.93
CA GLU A 232 0.58 10.25 4.17
C GLU A 232 1.84 9.91 4.97
N LYS A 233 1.64 9.31 6.15
CA LYS A 233 2.75 8.78 6.96
C LYS A 233 3.30 7.51 6.29
N SER A 234 4.63 7.41 6.18
CA SER A 234 5.26 6.26 5.52
C SER A 234 5.15 5.02 6.42
N GLN A 235 4.66 3.91 5.86
CA GLN A 235 4.62 2.62 6.56
C GLN A 235 5.89 1.83 6.24
N VAL A 236 6.54 1.30 7.28
CA VAL A 236 7.75 0.48 7.16
C VAL A 236 7.46 -0.97 7.53
N VAL A 237 7.89 -1.91 6.69
CA VAL A 237 7.78 -3.36 6.92
C VAL A 237 9.17 -3.96 6.96
N LYS A 238 9.49 -4.78 7.97
CA LYS A 238 10.81 -5.42 8.12
C LYS A 238 10.80 -6.83 7.55
N LEU A 239 11.77 -7.15 6.69
CA LEU A 239 11.89 -8.46 6.02
C LEU A 239 12.36 -9.60 6.95
N MET A 240 12.92 -9.28 8.12
CA MET A 240 13.44 -10.29 9.06
C MET A 240 12.34 -11.03 9.86
N ASP A 241 11.11 -10.52 9.83
CA ASP A 241 9.91 -11.19 10.37
C ASP A 241 9.10 -11.90 9.26
N SER A 242 9.57 -11.82 8.00
CA SER A 242 8.84 -12.34 6.84
C SER A 242 9.32 -13.69 6.32
N VAL A 243 10.44 -14.27 6.75
CA VAL A 243 10.79 -15.63 6.30
C VAL A 243 9.79 -16.67 6.84
N SER A 244 9.19 -16.44 8.01
CA SER A 244 8.15 -17.31 8.56
C SER A 244 6.73 -16.93 8.17
N SER A 245 6.51 -15.73 7.60
CA SER A 245 5.15 -15.23 7.30
C SER A 245 4.93 -14.89 5.82
N HIS A 246 5.95 -14.69 4.98
CA HIS A 246 5.77 -14.58 3.52
C HIS A 246 5.61 -15.95 2.83
N GLU A 247 6.09 -17.05 3.41
CA GLU A 247 5.67 -18.38 2.95
C GLU A 247 4.17 -18.61 3.20
N GLU A 248 3.59 -17.97 4.21
CA GLU A 248 2.16 -18.08 4.54
C GLU A 248 1.31 -17.04 3.79
N ILE A 249 1.75 -15.78 3.69
CA ILE A 249 0.98 -14.65 3.10
C ILE A 249 1.02 -14.64 1.57
N VAL A 250 2.16 -14.97 0.93
CA VAL A 250 2.23 -15.04 -0.55
C VAL A 250 1.51 -16.29 -1.06
N MET A 251 1.45 -17.35 -0.25
CA MET A 251 0.58 -18.49 -0.52
C MET A 251 -0.90 -18.14 -0.37
N ASP A 252 -1.28 -17.28 0.59
CA ASP A 252 -2.68 -16.88 0.81
C ASP A 252 -3.23 -15.96 -0.29
N GLU A 253 -2.41 -15.05 -0.84
CA GLU A 253 -2.83 -14.16 -1.94
C GLU A 253 -2.86 -14.88 -3.31
N LEU A 254 -2.02 -15.90 -3.54
CA LEU A 254 -2.16 -16.80 -4.70
C LEU A 254 -3.34 -17.79 -4.58
N TYR A 255 -3.87 -18.00 -3.38
CA TYR A 255 -5.04 -18.86 -3.14
C TYR A 255 -6.39 -18.15 -3.35
N ASN A 256 -6.40 -16.83 -3.52
CA ASN A 256 -7.61 -16.02 -3.67
C ASN A 256 -7.90 -15.59 -5.12
N ILE A 257 -7.30 -16.25 -6.12
CA ILE A 257 -7.90 -16.31 -7.46
C ILE A 257 -9.14 -17.18 -7.30
N ASP A 258 -10.32 -16.55 -7.26
CA ASP A 258 -11.66 -17.13 -7.18
C ASP A 258 -11.69 -18.58 -7.66
N LEU A 259 -11.43 -19.49 -6.73
CA LEU A 259 -11.30 -20.91 -7.02
C LEU A 259 -12.67 -21.34 -7.51
N LEU A 260 -12.74 -21.89 -8.72
CA LEU A 260 -13.89 -22.71 -9.11
C LEU A 260 -14.16 -23.66 -7.94
N HIS A 261 -15.20 -23.39 -7.16
CA HIS A 261 -15.53 -24.20 -6.01
C HIS A 261 -15.80 -25.62 -6.51
N GLU A 262 -15.30 -26.63 -5.78
CA GLU A 262 -15.59 -28.02 -6.11
C GLU A 262 -17.11 -28.16 -6.23
N PRO A 263 -17.63 -28.67 -7.36
CA PRO A 263 -19.06 -28.77 -7.55
C PRO A 263 -19.64 -29.67 -6.48
N VAL A 264 -20.74 -29.23 -5.86
CA VAL A 264 -21.38 -29.99 -4.80
C VAL A 264 -21.99 -31.25 -5.39
N LYS A 265 -21.55 -32.41 -4.89
CA LYS A 265 -22.11 -33.70 -5.29
C LYS A 265 -23.59 -33.75 -4.88
N PRO A 266 -24.53 -34.07 -5.80
CA PRO A 266 -25.91 -34.30 -5.44
C PRO A 266 -26.00 -35.39 -4.38
N GLU A 267 -26.74 -35.15 -3.30
CA GLU A 267 -26.95 -36.16 -2.27
C GLU A 267 -27.68 -37.36 -2.88
N PRO A 268 -27.25 -38.60 -2.56
CA PRO A 268 -27.95 -39.80 -3.02
C PRO A 268 -29.34 -39.82 -2.40
N ILE A 269 -30.36 -39.51 -3.22
CA ILE A 269 -31.75 -39.61 -2.80
C ILE A 269 -32.10 -41.10 -2.76
N GLY A 270 -32.40 -41.62 -1.58
CA GLY A 270 -33.10 -42.89 -1.43
C GLY A 270 -34.51 -42.72 -2.00
N PHE A 271 -34.70 -43.01 -3.28
CA PHE A 271 -36.03 -42.86 -3.89
C PHE A 271 -37.02 -43.82 -3.22
N PRO A 272 -38.22 -43.34 -2.84
CA PRO A 272 -39.32 -44.22 -2.46
C PRO A 272 -39.60 -45.25 -3.56
N LYS A 273 -40.14 -46.42 -3.19
CA LYS A 273 -40.44 -47.47 -4.17
C LYS A 273 -41.53 -47.01 -5.14
N VAL A 274 -41.56 -47.58 -6.32
CA VAL A 274 -42.61 -47.29 -7.31
C VAL A 274 -43.93 -47.90 -6.82
N LEU A 275 -44.99 -47.09 -6.78
CA LEU A 275 -46.34 -47.51 -6.42
C LEU A 275 -46.91 -48.44 -7.51
N GLN A 276 -47.17 -49.70 -7.15
CA GLN A 276 -47.70 -50.71 -8.08
C GLN A 276 -49.24 -50.88 -8.02
N ASN A 277 -49.94 -49.96 -7.35
CA ASN A 277 -51.42 -49.94 -7.19
C ASN A 277 -52.04 -51.12 -6.40
N LYS A 278 -51.28 -51.77 -5.51
CA LYS A 278 -51.84 -52.77 -4.58
C LYS A 278 -51.70 -52.30 -3.14
N TYR A 279 -52.82 -52.24 -2.43
CA TYR A 279 -52.89 -51.98 -0.98
C TYR A 279 -52.14 -50.71 -0.54
N ALA A 280 -52.47 -49.60 -1.20
CA ALA A 280 -51.83 -48.31 -0.97
C ALA A 280 -52.72 -47.41 -0.11
N PHE A 281 -52.15 -46.71 0.86
CA PHE A 281 -52.93 -45.86 1.74
C PHE A 281 -52.16 -44.60 2.12
N THR A 282 -52.90 -43.62 2.63
CA THR A 282 -52.35 -42.41 3.23
C THR A 282 -52.65 -42.46 4.72
N VAL A 283 -51.78 -41.89 5.53
CA VAL A 283 -51.93 -41.81 6.98
C VAL A 283 -51.40 -40.46 7.43
N ASP A 284 -52.12 -39.80 8.32
CA ASP A 284 -51.64 -38.59 8.97
C ASP A 284 -50.61 -38.96 10.05
N PHE A 285 -49.49 -38.25 10.10
CA PHE A 285 -48.44 -38.50 11.07
C PHE A 285 -47.80 -37.20 11.56
N ASP A 286 -47.15 -37.28 12.72
CA ASP A 286 -46.43 -36.16 13.31
C ASP A 286 -45.06 -35.97 12.63
N ARG A 287 -44.92 -34.86 11.89
CA ARG A 287 -43.69 -34.51 11.16
C ARG A 287 -42.48 -34.30 12.06
N THR A 288 -42.67 -34.01 13.34
CA THR A 288 -41.56 -33.92 14.29
C THR A 288 -40.99 -35.29 14.62
N LYS A 289 -41.82 -36.35 14.55
CA LYS A 289 -41.41 -37.74 14.75
C LYS A 289 -40.87 -38.37 13.47
N PHE A 290 -41.37 -37.94 12.30
CA PHE A 290 -40.99 -38.45 10.99
C PHE A 290 -40.52 -37.33 10.02
N PRO A 291 -39.38 -36.65 10.30
CA PRO A 291 -38.89 -35.57 9.46
C PRO A 291 -38.47 -36.02 8.05
N GLU A 292 -38.24 -37.31 7.83
CA GLU A 292 -37.88 -37.90 6.54
C GLU A 292 -39.06 -38.06 5.56
N LEU A 293 -40.31 -37.90 6.03
CA LEU A 293 -41.51 -38.11 5.23
C LEU A 293 -42.14 -36.79 4.75
N SER A 294 -42.60 -36.76 3.50
CA SER A 294 -43.41 -35.65 2.97
C SER A 294 -44.87 -35.76 3.43
N SER A 295 -45.59 -34.64 3.52
CA SER A 295 -47.01 -34.61 3.93
C SER A 295 -47.93 -35.43 3.03
N ASP A 296 -47.53 -35.61 1.77
CA ASP A 296 -48.34 -36.23 0.73
C ASP A 296 -47.82 -37.65 0.38
N VAL A 297 -47.02 -38.24 1.28
CA VAL A 297 -46.46 -39.57 1.08
C VAL A 297 -47.57 -40.62 1.03
N VAL A 298 -47.47 -41.53 0.05
CA VAL A 298 -48.33 -42.71 -0.05
C VAL A 298 -47.55 -43.89 0.50
N PHE A 299 -48.18 -44.70 1.33
CA PHE A 299 -47.63 -45.96 1.81
C PHE A 299 -48.20 -47.12 1.03
N GLN A 300 -47.40 -48.16 0.84
CA GLN A 300 -47.84 -49.43 0.29
C GLN A 300 -47.50 -50.55 1.27
N VAL A 301 -48.46 -51.44 1.52
CA VAL A 301 -48.24 -52.65 2.35
C VAL A 301 -47.15 -53.53 1.71
N ASP A 302 -46.21 -53.98 2.53
CA ASP A 302 -45.22 -54.97 2.15
C ASP A 302 -45.76 -56.38 2.40
N GLU A 303 -46.41 -56.95 1.39
CA GLU A 303 -46.96 -58.32 1.40
C GLU A 303 -45.87 -59.41 1.54
N THR A 304 -44.59 -59.06 1.37
CA THR A 304 -43.49 -60.03 1.54
C THR A 304 -43.07 -60.19 2.99
N ILE A 305 -43.42 -59.22 3.85
CA ILE A 305 -43.07 -59.20 5.27
C ILE A 305 -44.33 -59.38 6.12
N SER A 306 -45.44 -58.77 5.71
CA SER A 306 -46.71 -58.85 6.44
C SER A 306 -47.52 -60.06 5.99
N ASP A 307 -48.10 -60.78 6.95
CA ASP A 307 -49.18 -61.74 6.68
C ASP A 307 -50.50 -60.97 6.43
N PHE A 308 -50.53 -60.22 5.33
CA PHE A 308 -51.63 -59.31 4.98
C PHE A 308 -52.61 -59.98 4.02
N SER A 309 -53.88 -60.08 4.44
CA SER A 309 -54.96 -60.52 3.57
C SER A 309 -55.64 -59.32 2.90
N ALA A 310 -55.90 -59.44 1.59
CA ALA A 310 -56.55 -58.43 0.76
C ALA A 310 -57.87 -57.90 1.37
N MET A 311 -58.60 -58.75 2.10
CA MET A 311 -59.87 -58.39 2.74
C MET A 311 -59.73 -57.27 3.79
N TYR A 312 -58.55 -57.09 4.38
CA TYR A 312 -58.31 -56.07 5.40
C TYR A 312 -58.10 -54.68 4.81
N TYR A 313 -57.83 -54.59 3.51
CA TYR A 313 -57.68 -53.32 2.82
C TYR A 313 -59.03 -52.58 2.66
N ASP A 314 -60.12 -53.33 2.49
CA ASP A 314 -61.47 -52.76 2.35
C ASP A 314 -62.13 -52.44 3.70
N VAL A 315 -61.45 -52.70 4.82
CA VAL A 315 -61.94 -52.39 6.16
C VAL A 315 -61.73 -50.90 6.44
N ASN A 316 -62.81 -50.19 6.77
CA ASN A 316 -62.70 -48.82 7.28
C ASN A 316 -62.29 -48.86 8.76
N TRP A 317 -61.01 -48.64 9.03
CA TRP A 317 -60.39 -48.63 10.37
C TRP A 317 -60.71 -47.34 11.13
N GLU A 318 -60.79 -47.40 12.46
CA GLU A 318 -61.09 -46.24 13.31
C GLU A 318 -59.85 -45.38 13.54
N SER A 319 -58.67 -45.97 13.61
CA SER A 319 -57.39 -45.26 13.61
C SER A 319 -56.30 -46.05 12.91
N VAL A 320 -55.33 -45.31 12.36
CA VAL A 320 -54.08 -45.84 11.82
C VAL A 320 -52.95 -45.03 12.43
N GLU A 321 -52.05 -45.70 13.15
CA GLU A 321 -50.87 -45.07 13.74
C GLU A 321 -49.61 -45.63 13.07
N LEU A 322 -48.65 -44.76 12.79
CA LEU A 322 -47.41 -45.13 12.13
C LEU A 322 -46.26 -45.17 13.14
N GLU A 323 -45.42 -46.20 13.04
CA GLU A 323 -44.19 -46.36 13.81
C GLU A 323 -43.03 -46.76 12.89
N ARG A 324 -41.78 -46.42 13.24
CA ARG A 324 -40.60 -46.92 12.50
C ARG A 324 -40.42 -48.40 12.77
N SER A 325 -40.27 -49.20 11.72
CA SER A 325 -39.99 -50.63 11.87
C SER A 325 -38.52 -50.88 12.22
N THR A 326 -38.24 -52.07 12.73
CA THR A 326 -36.87 -52.59 12.86
C THR A 326 -36.27 -53.02 11.51
N ASN A 327 -37.12 -53.22 10.50
CA ASN A 327 -36.68 -53.50 9.14
C ASN A 327 -36.25 -52.21 8.44
N ASP A 328 -35.13 -52.27 7.72
CA ASP A 328 -34.58 -51.09 7.03
C ASP A 328 -35.57 -50.52 5.99
N ASN A 329 -35.76 -49.20 6.06
CA ASN A 329 -36.71 -48.46 5.23
C ASN A 329 -38.15 -49.01 5.27
N ARG A 330 -38.64 -49.38 6.46
CA ARG A 330 -40.03 -49.80 6.70
C ARG A 330 -40.67 -49.09 7.87
N TYR A 331 -42.00 -49.09 7.85
CA TYR A 331 -42.85 -48.56 8.89
C TYR A 331 -43.91 -49.60 9.26
N THR A 332 -44.23 -49.68 10.53
CA THR A 332 -45.33 -50.51 11.04
C THR A 332 -46.56 -49.62 11.16
N ALA A 333 -47.62 -49.97 10.44
CA ALA A 333 -48.92 -49.32 10.55
C ALA A 333 -49.82 -50.15 11.48
N HIS A 334 -50.24 -49.53 12.57
CA HIS A 334 -51.12 -50.08 13.60
C HIS A 334 -52.56 -49.69 13.28
N LEU A 335 -53.34 -50.63 12.74
CA LEU A 335 -54.74 -50.41 12.35
C LEU A 335 -55.68 -50.90 13.46
N ASN A 336 -56.55 -50.02 13.97
CA ASN A 336 -57.43 -50.33 15.10
C ASN A 336 -58.91 -50.15 14.74
N LYS A 337 -59.76 -51.09 15.19
CA LYS A 337 -61.23 -51.00 15.10
C LYS A 337 -61.90 -51.79 16.22
N GLY A 338 -62.52 -51.11 17.17
CA GLY A 338 -63.10 -51.75 18.36
C GLY A 338 -62.04 -52.53 19.15
N SER A 339 -62.23 -53.85 19.31
CA SER A 339 -61.27 -54.74 19.98
C SER A 339 -60.28 -55.43 19.02
N THR A 340 -60.33 -55.11 17.72
CA THR A 340 -59.47 -55.71 16.70
C THR A 340 -58.31 -54.77 16.39
N GLN A 341 -57.10 -55.31 16.45
CA GLN A 341 -55.85 -54.64 16.08
C GLN A 341 -55.15 -55.48 15.01
N LEU A 342 -54.64 -54.81 13.98
CA LEU A 342 -53.83 -55.42 12.92
C LEU A 342 -52.56 -54.59 12.74
N GLU A 343 -51.43 -55.25 12.61
CA GLU A 343 -50.14 -54.62 12.33
C GLU A 343 -49.69 -55.03 10.94
N VAL A 344 -49.30 -54.05 10.12
CA VAL A 344 -48.77 -54.29 8.78
C VAL A 344 -47.50 -53.50 8.56
N GLU A 345 -46.51 -54.14 7.96
CA GLU A 345 -45.30 -53.50 7.47
C GLU A 345 -45.59 -52.82 6.14
N CYS A 346 -45.12 -51.59 5.99
CA CYS A 346 -45.32 -50.78 4.80
C CYS A 346 -44.05 -49.98 4.46
N PHE A 347 -43.98 -49.51 3.22
CA PHE A 347 -42.91 -48.64 2.74
C PHE A 347 -43.49 -47.41 2.05
N SER A 348 -42.73 -46.30 2.05
CA SER A 348 -43.08 -45.12 1.26
C SER A 348 -42.98 -45.43 -0.24
N ALA A 349 -44.03 -45.06 -0.97
CA ALA A 349 -44.17 -45.34 -2.39
C ALA A 349 -44.59 -44.07 -3.15
N LEU A 350 -44.09 -43.91 -4.38
CA LEU A 350 -44.45 -42.80 -5.26
C LEU A 350 -45.22 -43.30 -6.48
N PRO A 351 -46.26 -42.57 -6.94
CA PRO A 351 -46.87 -42.82 -8.25
C PRO A 351 -45.83 -42.92 -9.37
N VAL A 352 -46.09 -43.77 -10.35
CA VAL A 352 -45.13 -44.11 -11.43
C VAL A 352 -44.65 -42.87 -12.19
N ASP A 353 -45.55 -41.94 -12.47
CA ASP A 353 -45.30 -40.68 -13.16
C ASP A 353 -44.46 -39.70 -12.32
N VAL A 354 -44.76 -39.60 -11.02
CA VAL A 354 -44.01 -38.77 -10.07
C VAL A 354 -42.60 -39.32 -9.86
N TYR A 355 -42.47 -40.64 -9.71
CA TYR A 355 -41.18 -41.31 -9.63
C TYR A 355 -40.34 -41.06 -10.88
N ALA A 356 -40.93 -41.22 -12.08
CA ALA A 356 -40.25 -40.98 -13.34
C ALA A 356 -39.73 -39.54 -13.45
N LYS A 357 -40.52 -38.56 -13.01
CA LYS A 357 -40.12 -37.14 -13.00
C LYS A 357 -38.96 -36.86 -12.05
N LEU A 358 -39.08 -37.27 -10.78
CA LEU A 358 -38.02 -37.03 -9.77
C LEU A 358 -36.72 -37.76 -10.12
N LYS A 359 -36.83 -38.98 -10.67
CA LYS A 359 -35.68 -39.70 -11.16
C LYS A 359 -35.01 -38.97 -12.33
N ALA A 360 -35.78 -38.43 -13.28
CA ALA A 360 -35.24 -37.67 -14.39
C ALA A 360 -34.54 -36.36 -13.93
N GLU A 361 -35.12 -35.66 -12.95
CA GLU A 361 -34.52 -34.45 -12.35
C GLU A 361 -33.19 -34.76 -11.64
N TYR A 362 -33.13 -35.87 -10.90
CA TYR A 362 -31.90 -36.34 -10.26
C TYR A 362 -30.85 -36.85 -11.26
N ASP A 363 -31.25 -37.63 -12.26
CA ASP A 363 -30.34 -38.09 -13.31
C ASP A 363 -29.73 -36.87 -14.06
N ALA A 364 -30.52 -35.81 -14.27
CA ALA A 364 -30.05 -34.55 -14.84
C ALA A 364 -29.09 -33.80 -13.90
N SER A 365 -29.34 -33.78 -12.59
CA SER A 365 -28.43 -33.13 -11.62
C SER A 365 -27.10 -33.87 -11.50
N VAL A 366 -27.12 -35.21 -11.52
CA VAL A 366 -25.92 -36.06 -11.56
C VAL A 366 -25.13 -35.82 -12.85
N LYS A 367 -25.81 -35.74 -14.00
CA LYS A 367 -25.16 -35.42 -15.28
C LYS A 367 -24.51 -34.04 -15.26
N LYS A 368 -25.17 -33.03 -14.70
CA LYS A 368 -24.63 -31.69 -14.55
C LYS A 368 -23.39 -31.69 -13.65
N TYR A 369 -23.47 -32.33 -12.48
CA TYR A 369 -22.34 -32.50 -11.57
C TYR A 369 -21.12 -33.12 -12.27
N HIS A 370 -21.29 -34.17 -13.06
CA HIS A 370 -20.17 -34.78 -13.78
C HIS A 370 -19.53 -33.85 -14.81
N ALA A 371 -20.32 -33.03 -15.51
CA ALA A 371 -19.81 -32.04 -16.46
C ALA A 371 -19.03 -30.94 -15.72
N ASP A 372 -19.59 -30.39 -14.65
CA ASP A 372 -18.96 -29.34 -13.84
C ASP A 372 -17.68 -29.87 -13.16
N TYR A 373 -17.69 -31.12 -12.70
CA TYR A 373 -16.52 -31.78 -12.10
C TYR A 373 -15.39 -32.01 -13.12
N LEU A 374 -15.73 -32.33 -14.38
CA LEU A 374 -14.74 -32.42 -15.46
C LEU A 374 -14.11 -31.05 -15.76
N VAL A 375 -14.91 -29.98 -15.78
CA VAL A 375 -14.40 -28.61 -15.96
C VAL A 375 -13.50 -28.23 -14.79
N TYR A 376 -13.95 -28.44 -13.56
CA TYR A 376 -13.17 -28.20 -12.34
C TYR A 376 -11.81 -28.92 -12.38
N THR A 377 -11.81 -30.24 -12.61
CA THR A 377 -10.57 -31.03 -12.64
C THR A 377 -9.61 -30.63 -13.75
N ASN A 378 -10.12 -30.25 -14.93
CA ASN A 378 -9.28 -29.73 -16.02
C ASN A 378 -8.70 -28.35 -15.68
N SER A 379 -9.50 -27.45 -15.10
CA SER A 379 -9.00 -26.15 -14.63
C SER A 379 -7.94 -26.30 -13.54
N GLN A 380 -8.11 -27.23 -12.59
CA GLN A 380 -7.10 -27.53 -11.56
C GLN A 380 -5.80 -28.06 -12.16
N LYS A 381 -5.86 -28.90 -13.21
CA LYS A 381 -4.65 -29.34 -13.93
C LYS A 381 -3.94 -28.18 -14.62
N VAL A 382 -4.68 -27.30 -15.29
CA VAL A 382 -4.11 -26.12 -15.97
C VAL A 382 -3.45 -25.17 -14.96
N ILE A 383 -4.11 -24.92 -13.82
CA ILE A 383 -3.55 -24.12 -12.72
C ILE A 383 -2.26 -24.76 -12.18
N GLN A 384 -2.26 -26.07 -11.98
CA GLN A 384 -1.07 -26.80 -11.51
C GLN A 384 0.08 -26.77 -12.52
N GLU A 385 -0.21 -26.94 -13.82
CA GLU A 385 0.79 -26.83 -14.90
C GLU A 385 1.36 -25.42 -14.99
N GLN A 386 0.52 -24.38 -14.87
CA GLN A 386 0.95 -22.98 -14.81
C GLN A 386 1.84 -22.72 -13.60
N ARG A 387 1.46 -23.21 -12.41
CA ARG A 387 2.31 -23.14 -11.20
C ARG A 387 3.68 -23.76 -11.41
N ILE A 388 3.75 -24.96 -12.01
CA ILE A 388 5.03 -25.64 -12.28
C ILE A 388 5.86 -24.82 -13.28
N ILE A 389 5.24 -24.22 -14.30
CA ILE A 389 5.92 -23.38 -15.29
C ILE A 389 6.45 -22.10 -14.63
N GLU A 390 5.66 -21.44 -13.80
CA GLU A 390 6.06 -20.23 -13.09
C GLU A 390 7.13 -20.49 -12.03
N GLU A 391 7.00 -21.57 -11.27
CA GLU A 391 8.01 -22.02 -10.31
C GLU A 391 9.31 -22.38 -11.04
N SER A 392 9.24 -23.01 -12.21
CA SER A 392 10.41 -23.29 -13.04
C SER A 392 11.04 -22.00 -13.59
N ARG A 393 10.23 -21.02 -14.03
CA ARG A 393 10.71 -19.70 -14.48
C ARG A 393 11.37 -18.93 -13.34
N PHE A 394 10.75 -18.95 -12.16
CA PHE A 394 11.27 -18.34 -10.93
C PHE A 394 12.60 -18.98 -10.51
N ASN A 395 12.67 -20.32 -10.42
CA ASN A 395 13.88 -21.04 -10.07
C ASN A 395 14.99 -20.90 -11.13
N LYS A 396 14.63 -20.77 -12.41
CA LYS A 396 15.59 -20.52 -13.50
C LYS A 396 16.08 -19.07 -13.48
N ALA A 397 15.24 -18.11 -13.12
CA ALA A 397 15.64 -16.74 -12.87
C ALA A 397 16.58 -16.68 -11.66
N LEU A 398 16.23 -17.34 -10.55
CA LEU A 398 17.05 -17.44 -9.34
C LEU A 398 18.46 -17.98 -9.63
N ARG A 399 18.56 -19.12 -10.33
CA ARG A 399 19.85 -19.72 -10.72
C ARG A 399 20.68 -18.89 -11.70
N LYS A 400 20.05 -18.00 -12.47
CA LYS A 400 20.75 -17.05 -13.35
C LYS A 400 21.27 -15.83 -12.58
N THR A 401 20.77 -15.59 -11.36
CA THR A 401 21.09 -14.43 -10.51
C THR A 401 22.01 -14.78 -9.32
N GLU A 402 22.29 -16.06 -9.06
CA GLU A 402 23.13 -16.54 -7.95
C GLU A 402 24.65 -16.36 -8.16
N GLY A 403 25.08 -15.72 -9.25
CA GLY A 403 26.48 -15.35 -9.48
C GLY A 403 26.88 -14.06 -8.77
N GLN A 404 27.29 -14.17 -7.50
CA GLN A 404 28.21 -13.25 -6.78
C GLN A 404 27.75 -11.83 -6.36
N THR A 405 26.56 -11.32 -6.70
CA THR A 405 26.19 -9.91 -6.36
C THR A 405 25.10 -9.74 -5.27
N LYS A 406 24.28 -10.74 -4.96
CA LYS A 406 23.08 -10.56 -4.10
C LYS A 406 23.34 -10.48 -2.59
N GLU A 407 24.36 -11.13 -2.04
CA GLU A 407 24.60 -11.08 -0.58
C GLU A 407 24.89 -9.65 -0.07
N LYS A 408 25.45 -8.78 -0.92
CA LYS A 408 25.74 -7.38 -0.57
C LYS A 408 24.55 -6.42 -0.79
N LEU A 409 23.66 -6.72 -1.75
CA LEU A 409 22.46 -5.91 -2.05
C LEU A 409 21.29 -6.22 -1.11
N VAL A 410 21.09 -7.50 -0.76
CA VAL A 410 20.03 -7.95 0.16
C VAL A 410 20.39 -7.64 1.63
N SER A 411 21.67 -7.52 1.98
CA SER A 411 22.07 -7.24 3.37
C SER A 411 21.67 -5.83 3.85
N ASN A 412 21.62 -4.84 2.95
CA ASN A 412 21.45 -3.43 3.29
C ASN A 412 20.01 -2.92 3.10
N LYS A 413 19.12 -3.60 2.35
CA LYS A 413 17.73 -3.17 2.10
C LYS A 413 16.68 -4.07 2.79
N ARG A 414 16.78 -4.19 4.11
CA ARG A 414 15.98 -5.09 4.96
C ARG A 414 14.54 -4.63 5.22
N PHE A 415 14.16 -3.46 4.72
CA PHE A 415 12.86 -2.86 4.95
C PHE A 415 12.12 -2.61 3.64
N ARG A 416 10.80 -2.42 3.74
CA ARG A 416 9.92 -1.99 2.65
C ARG A 416 9.16 -0.74 3.07
N ARG A 417 9.10 0.25 2.18
CA ARG A 417 8.31 1.47 2.30
C ARG A 417 7.08 1.33 1.43
N ARG A 418 5.90 1.35 2.05
CA ARG A 418 4.64 1.14 1.35
C ARG A 418 4.07 2.45 0.81
N PHE A 419 3.61 2.43 -0.43
CA PHE A 419 2.89 3.53 -1.08
C PHE A 419 1.58 3.02 -1.69
N SER A 420 0.56 3.88 -1.68
CA SER A 420 -0.65 3.75 -2.48
C SER A 420 -0.61 4.77 -3.62
N VAL A 421 -0.22 4.30 -4.81
CA VAL A 421 0.05 5.16 -5.97
C VAL A 421 -1.22 5.34 -6.79
N THR A 422 -1.78 6.55 -6.79
CA THR A 422 -2.97 6.92 -7.58
C THR A 422 -2.64 7.73 -8.82
N ARG A 423 -1.37 8.14 -8.97
CA ARG A 423 -0.89 8.93 -10.10
C ARG A 423 0.47 8.42 -10.58
N LEU A 424 0.77 8.49 -11.87
CA LEU A 424 2.11 8.31 -12.40
C LEU A 424 2.96 9.56 -12.12
N GLY A 425 4.26 9.37 -11.89
CA GLY A 425 5.17 10.44 -11.53
C GLY A 425 6.25 10.01 -10.53
N GLY A 426 6.86 11.00 -9.88
CA GLY A 426 7.90 10.80 -8.86
C GLY A 426 7.30 10.73 -7.46
N PHE A 427 7.79 9.77 -6.68
CA PHE A 427 7.36 9.50 -5.31
C PHE A 427 8.57 9.38 -4.41
N ASN A 428 8.45 9.83 -3.16
CA ASN A 428 9.52 9.73 -2.20
C ASN A 428 9.02 9.40 -0.79
N ALA A 429 9.77 8.58 -0.05
CA ALA A 429 9.60 8.38 1.39
C ALA A 429 10.65 9.21 2.12
N ASP A 430 10.29 10.41 2.58
CA ASP A 430 11.23 11.38 3.14
C ASP A 430 10.89 11.83 4.56
N HIS A 431 11.93 12.20 5.31
CA HIS A 431 11.81 12.95 6.54
C HIS A 431 12.22 14.41 6.28
N PRO A 432 11.30 15.39 6.41
CA PRO A 432 11.63 16.81 6.24
C PRO A 432 12.50 17.28 7.40
N MET A 433 13.78 17.49 7.11
CA MET A 433 14.71 18.08 8.07
C MET A 433 14.51 19.58 8.09
N PRO A 434 14.38 20.22 9.28
CA PRO A 434 14.28 21.67 9.37
C PRO A 434 15.44 22.36 8.63
N PRO A 435 15.29 23.65 8.29
CA PRO A 435 16.40 24.42 7.73
C PRO A 435 17.64 24.22 8.59
N ILE A 436 18.80 24.08 7.96
CA ILE A 436 20.06 23.85 8.68
C ILE A 436 20.28 24.92 9.77
N SER A 437 19.82 26.16 9.59
CA SER A 437 19.86 27.21 10.62
C SER A 437 19.10 26.89 11.93
N ILE A 438 18.18 25.92 11.92
CA ILE A 438 17.28 25.54 13.03
C ILE A 438 17.47 24.07 13.47
N SER A 439 17.96 23.18 12.60
CA SER A 439 18.07 21.72 12.80
C SER A 439 19.14 21.19 13.77
N TYR A 440 19.96 22.04 14.39
CA TYR A 440 21.15 21.60 15.12
C TYR A 440 20.90 20.70 16.32
N SER A 441 19.70 20.73 16.91
CA SER A 441 19.33 19.81 18.00
C SER A 441 18.83 18.45 17.50
N TYR A 442 18.47 18.31 16.22
CA TYR A 442 17.89 17.09 15.64
C TYR A 442 18.93 16.17 15.00
N LEU A 443 20.10 16.69 14.62
CA LEU A 443 21.22 15.86 14.14
C LEU A 443 21.90 15.06 15.26
N GLY A 444 21.51 15.26 16.53
CA GLY A 444 21.77 14.35 17.65
C GLY A 444 23.18 14.41 18.23
N ASP A 445 24.19 14.52 17.37
CA ASP A 445 25.58 14.87 17.59
C ASP A 445 26.14 15.10 16.16
N PHE A 446 27.14 15.96 15.96
CA PHE A 446 27.89 16.05 14.68
C PHE A 446 27.34 16.87 13.49
N SER A 447 27.09 18.18 13.64
CA SER A 447 27.48 19.08 12.54
C SER A 447 27.82 20.50 12.97
N GLU A 448 29.05 20.91 12.64
CA GLU A 448 29.50 22.30 12.72
C GLU A 448 29.19 23.03 11.40
N LYS A 449 29.28 24.35 11.41
CA LYS A 449 29.18 25.16 10.18
C LYS A 449 30.50 25.79 9.83
N VAL A 450 30.78 25.84 8.53
CA VAL A 450 31.88 26.64 8.00
C VAL A 450 31.44 27.41 6.76
N THR A 451 31.87 28.66 6.65
CA THR A 451 31.74 29.41 5.40
C THR A 451 32.76 28.89 4.41
N ALA A 452 32.30 28.12 3.42
CA ALA A 452 33.17 27.52 2.42
C ALA A 452 33.61 28.55 1.37
N LYS A 453 34.92 28.69 1.20
CA LYS A 453 35.56 29.30 0.04
C LYS A 453 36.07 28.17 -0.84
N LEU A 454 35.70 28.17 -2.11
CA LEU A 454 36.06 27.09 -3.03
C LEU A 454 37.19 27.54 -3.96
N ARG A 455 38.20 26.70 -4.13
CA ARG A 455 39.31 26.95 -5.05
C ARG A 455 39.47 25.82 -6.04
N LEU A 456 39.60 26.18 -7.31
CA LEU A 456 40.06 25.27 -8.36
C LEU A 456 41.39 25.84 -8.89
N ASP A 457 42.46 25.07 -8.77
CA ASP A 457 43.84 25.51 -8.98
C ASP A 457 44.19 26.77 -8.17
N ARG A 458 44.45 27.89 -8.84
CA ARG A 458 44.77 29.17 -8.22
C ARG A 458 43.59 30.15 -8.19
N LYS A 459 42.41 29.77 -8.72
CA LYS A 459 41.25 30.65 -8.90
C LYS A 459 40.13 30.32 -7.92
N VAL A 460 39.42 31.36 -7.47
CA VAL A 460 38.18 31.21 -6.71
C VAL A 460 37.11 30.62 -7.61
N LEU A 461 36.49 29.53 -7.16
CA LEU A 461 35.45 28.83 -7.89
C LEU A 461 34.08 29.41 -7.54
N ARG A 462 33.24 29.61 -8.56
CA ARG A 462 31.83 30.02 -8.41
C ARG A 462 30.95 28.96 -9.09
N PRO A 463 30.44 27.99 -8.32
CA PRO A 463 29.67 26.90 -8.88
C PRO A 463 28.23 27.31 -9.17
N MET A 464 27.54 26.53 -10.01
CA MET A 464 26.10 26.64 -10.25
C MET A 464 25.30 26.12 -9.06
N SER A 465 25.76 25.03 -8.45
CA SER A 465 25.24 24.48 -7.20
C SER A 465 26.38 23.88 -6.39
N LEU A 466 26.22 23.90 -5.08
CA LEU A 466 27.08 23.21 -4.13
C LEU A 466 26.23 22.19 -3.37
N SER A 467 26.69 20.95 -3.33
CA SER A 467 26.05 19.84 -2.64
C SER A 467 27.04 19.24 -1.66
N ASN A 468 26.54 18.85 -0.49
CA ASN A 468 27.34 18.10 0.47
C ASN A 468 26.50 17.04 1.21
N ILE A 469 27.18 15.98 1.61
CA ILE A 469 26.70 14.86 2.43
C ILE A 469 27.56 14.84 3.69
N VAL A 470 26.94 14.62 4.84
CA VAL A 470 27.60 14.45 6.15
C VAL A 470 27.08 13.15 6.75
N GLY A 471 27.98 12.20 7.01
CA GLY A 471 27.65 10.87 7.49
C GLY A 471 27.02 9.98 6.41
N ASP A 472 26.34 8.93 6.89
CA ASP A 472 25.68 7.87 6.13
C ASP A 472 24.22 8.20 5.78
N ARG A 473 23.81 9.46 5.94
CA ARG A 473 22.42 9.87 5.67
C ARG A 473 22.19 10.07 4.18
N ASN A 474 21.01 9.63 3.73
CA ASN A 474 20.50 9.86 2.39
C ASN A 474 20.01 11.32 2.20
N LEU A 475 20.90 12.29 2.39
CA LEU A 475 20.60 13.72 2.43
C LEU A 475 21.50 14.47 1.46
N VAL A 476 20.91 15.20 0.51
CA VAL A 476 21.65 16.11 -0.39
C VAL A 476 21.35 17.56 -0.02
N LEU A 477 22.36 18.27 0.48
CA LEU A 477 22.22 19.66 0.87
C LEU A 477 22.56 20.61 -0.29
N ASN A 478 21.58 21.01 -1.09
CA ASN A 478 21.80 21.95 -2.19
C ASN A 478 21.85 23.41 -1.70
N ARG A 479 22.91 24.15 -2.08
CA ARG A 479 23.12 25.56 -1.72
C ARG A 479 23.35 26.40 -2.98
N GLY A 480 22.35 27.22 -3.32
CA GLY A 480 22.37 28.11 -4.50
C GLY A 480 23.16 29.42 -4.35
N LYS A 481 23.66 29.77 -3.15
CA LYS A 481 24.59 30.90 -2.94
C LYS A 481 25.68 30.44 -1.98
N LEU A 482 26.96 30.60 -2.35
CA LEU A 482 28.15 30.30 -1.52
C LEU A 482 27.91 30.77 -0.08
N GLY A 483 27.64 29.82 0.81
CA GLY A 483 27.11 30.07 2.14
C GLY A 483 27.07 28.76 2.91
N GLU A 484 27.59 28.81 4.13
CA GLU A 484 27.55 27.80 5.19
C GLU A 484 27.39 26.33 4.76
N VAL A 485 28.51 25.61 4.74
CA VAL A 485 28.57 24.14 4.60
C VAL A 485 28.48 23.52 5.99
N ALA A 486 27.62 22.51 6.13
CA ALA A 486 27.58 21.66 7.31
C ALA A 486 28.65 20.57 7.18
N TYR A 487 29.33 20.25 8.27
CA TYR A 487 30.36 19.21 8.27
C TYR A 487 30.50 18.56 9.65
N SER A 488 31.12 17.39 9.69
CA SER A 488 31.46 16.68 10.93
C SER A 488 32.92 16.24 10.91
N LYS A 489 33.66 16.44 12.01
CA LYS A 489 35.03 15.88 12.15
C LYS A 489 35.04 14.38 12.46
N GLU A 490 33.90 13.82 12.80
CA GLU A 490 33.77 12.41 13.25
C GLU A 490 33.06 11.53 12.21
N GLN A 491 32.51 12.13 11.15
CA GLN A 491 31.80 11.43 10.09
C GLN A 491 32.41 11.74 8.73
N THR A 492 32.12 10.89 7.76
CA THR A 492 32.50 11.11 6.36
C THR A 492 31.83 12.38 5.83
N ASN A 493 32.60 13.21 5.11
CA ASN A 493 32.08 14.37 4.41
C ASN A 493 32.40 14.24 2.93
N ILE A 494 31.38 14.36 2.09
CA ILE A 494 31.53 14.39 0.64
C ILE A 494 30.92 15.69 0.16
N MET A 495 31.67 16.50 -0.58
CA MET A 495 31.19 17.76 -1.12
C MET A 495 31.58 17.89 -2.58
N TRP A 496 30.62 18.30 -3.40
CA TRP A 496 30.83 18.53 -4.81
C TRP A 496 30.06 19.75 -5.30
N ALA A 497 30.57 20.32 -6.37
CA ALA A 497 30.08 21.52 -7.01
C ALA A 497 29.78 21.21 -8.49
N LEU A 498 28.59 21.60 -8.95
CA LEU A 498 28.27 21.59 -10.37
C LEU A 498 28.81 22.86 -11.03
N LEU A 499 29.54 22.72 -12.12
CA LEU A 499 30.14 23.80 -12.88
C LEU A 499 29.46 23.95 -14.26
N PRO A 500 29.59 25.13 -14.90
CA PRO A 500 29.18 25.29 -16.29
C PRO A 500 29.83 24.24 -17.20
N GLY A 501 29.08 23.78 -18.21
CA GLY A 501 29.53 22.75 -19.14
C GLY A 501 29.44 21.33 -18.59
N GLU A 502 28.49 21.06 -17.67
CA GLU A 502 28.22 19.72 -17.11
C GLU A 502 29.44 19.11 -16.38
N ARG A 503 30.32 19.95 -15.82
CA ARG A 503 31.50 19.50 -15.08
C ARG A 503 31.24 19.42 -13.59
N ILE A 504 31.90 18.49 -12.91
CA ILE A 504 31.84 18.36 -11.45
C ILE A 504 33.19 18.75 -10.87
N ALA A 505 33.17 19.52 -9.78
CA ALA A 505 34.33 19.71 -8.92
C ALA A 505 34.09 19.06 -7.56
N ILE A 506 35.02 18.23 -7.10
CA ILE A 506 34.92 17.46 -5.85
C ILE A 506 35.94 18.01 -4.86
N ALA A 507 35.53 18.22 -3.61
CA ALA A 507 36.42 18.67 -2.54
C ALA A 507 37.32 17.53 -2.06
N ASN A 508 38.56 17.84 -1.66
CA ASN A 508 39.38 16.88 -0.94
C ASN A 508 38.74 16.57 0.43
N SER A 509 38.54 15.30 0.74
CA SER A 509 37.96 14.88 2.03
C SER A 509 38.84 15.28 3.22
N GLU A 510 40.16 15.37 3.04
CA GLU A 510 41.09 15.79 4.09
C GLU A 510 40.89 17.26 4.51
N ASP A 511 40.40 18.13 3.62
CA ASP A 511 40.18 19.55 3.92
C ASP A 511 39.19 19.72 5.10
N PHE A 512 38.24 18.80 5.25
CA PHE A 512 37.29 18.84 6.38
C PHE A 512 37.96 18.65 7.75
N ASN A 513 39.09 17.95 7.81
CA ASN A 513 39.86 17.75 9.04
C ASN A 513 40.67 18.99 9.42
N GLU A 514 40.95 19.86 8.45
CA GLU A 514 41.74 21.08 8.61
C GLU A 514 40.90 22.32 8.94
N ILE A 515 39.58 22.16 9.11
CA ILE A 515 38.69 23.28 9.44
C ILE A 515 39.01 23.82 10.85
N ASP A 516 39.46 25.07 10.87
CA ASP A 516 39.64 25.90 12.06
C ASP A 516 38.97 27.27 11.83
N GLY A 517 38.07 27.66 12.73
CA GLY A 517 37.34 28.93 12.67
C GLY A 517 36.07 28.93 11.80
N LYS A 518 35.63 30.13 11.40
CA LYS A 518 34.30 30.36 10.76
C LYS A 518 34.31 30.27 9.23
N GLU A 519 35.49 30.29 8.62
CA GLU A 519 35.67 30.22 7.18
C GLU A 519 36.78 29.22 6.86
N HIS A 520 36.62 28.45 5.79
CA HIS A 520 37.63 27.49 5.35
C HIS A 520 37.73 27.46 3.83
N LEU A 521 38.94 27.22 3.32
CA LEU A 521 39.24 27.15 1.90
C LEU A 521 39.33 25.69 1.45
N PHE A 522 38.34 25.24 0.70
CA PHE A 522 38.33 23.91 0.11
C PHE A 522 39.02 23.90 -1.25
N HIS A 523 39.96 22.99 -1.41
CA HIS A 523 40.62 22.65 -2.64
C HIS A 523 39.77 21.64 -3.41
N MET A 524 39.34 22.07 -4.60
CA MET A 524 38.48 21.29 -5.46
C MET A 524 39.28 20.74 -6.63
N THR A 525 39.04 19.49 -6.98
CA THR A 525 39.52 18.88 -8.24
C THR A 525 38.34 18.78 -9.19
N ALA A 526 38.51 19.22 -10.44
CA ALA A 526 37.41 19.27 -11.40
C ALA A 526 37.58 18.26 -12.53
N TYR A 527 36.50 17.53 -12.79
CA TYR A 527 36.40 16.44 -13.75
C TYR A 527 35.37 16.78 -14.84
N ASP A 528 35.36 15.99 -15.91
CA ASP A 528 34.21 15.96 -16.82
C ASP A 528 33.00 15.32 -16.10
N GLY A 529 31.78 15.58 -16.57
CA GLY A 529 30.56 15.23 -15.83
C GLY A 529 30.45 13.76 -15.45
N LEU A 530 30.57 12.85 -16.42
CA LEU A 530 30.45 11.41 -16.18
C LEU A 530 31.60 10.87 -15.33
N GLU A 531 32.83 11.29 -15.61
CA GLU A 531 34.02 10.93 -14.82
C GLU A 531 33.87 11.38 -13.36
N GLY A 532 33.42 12.62 -13.14
CA GLY A 532 33.19 13.14 -11.80
C GLY A 532 32.08 12.41 -11.06
N LEU A 533 31.06 11.89 -11.76
CA LEU A 533 30.03 11.05 -11.14
C LEU A 533 30.58 9.69 -10.73
N GLU A 534 31.35 9.03 -11.60
CA GLU A 534 32.00 7.76 -11.28
C GLU A 534 32.86 7.88 -10.01
N ILE A 535 33.64 8.96 -9.89
CA ILE A 535 34.44 9.23 -8.69
C ILE A 535 33.56 9.46 -7.46
N LEU A 536 32.44 10.19 -7.57
CA LEU A 536 31.52 10.38 -6.46
C LEU A 536 30.86 9.07 -6.00
N GLU A 537 30.51 8.20 -6.94
CA GLU A 537 29.95 6.87 -6.65
C GLU A 537 30.98 5.99 -5.93
N GLU A 538 32.25 6.01 -6.36
CA GLU A 538 33.34 5.31 -5.68
C GLU A 538 33.55 5.84 -4.26
N MET A 539 33.63 7.16 -4.08
CA MET A 539 33.77 7.79 -2.75
C MET A 539 32.60 7.45 -1.82
N PHE A 540 31.39 7.37 -2.34
CA PHE A 540 30.21 7.00 -1.55
C PHE A 540 30.23 5.52 -1.18
N ALA A 541 30.62 4.64 -2.12
CA ALA A 541 30.74 3.20 -1.87
C ALA A 541 31.86 2.82 -0.89
N GLU A 542 32.90 3.66 -0.75
CA GLU A 542 33.95 3.51 0.27
C GLU A 542 33.52 4.02 1.65
N ALA A 543 32.50 4.88 1.71
CA ALA A 543 31.98 5.46 2.94
C ALA A 543 30.94 4.56 3.64
N GLU A 544 30.26 3.67 2.90
CA GLU A 544 29.37 2.61 3.39
C GLU A 544 30.12 1.35 3.84
#